data_AF-A0A923VEV3-F1
#
_entry.id   AF-A0A923VEV3-F1
#
_cell.length_a   1.000
_cell.length_b   1.000
_cell.length_c   1.000
_cell.angle_alpha   90.00
_cell.angle_beta   90.00
_cell.angle_gamma   90.00
#
_symmetry.space_group_name_H-M   'P 1'
#
loop_
_entity.id
_entity.type
_entity.pdbx_description
1 polymer ?
#
loop_
_entity_poly.entity_id
_entity_poly.type
_entity_poly.pdbx_seq_one_letter_code
_entity_poly.pdbx_strand_id
1 'polypeptide(L)' 'MKNKFFKIEEINVGDDVLINDKHQTHHNLFWRVINKLANNKLLVEIKEMGYAEKYIISIKDVINLEKNCLAFHKFNF' A
#
# COMPACT_ATOMS: atom_id res chain seq x y z
N MET A 1 2.23 19.28 -3.73
CA MET A 1 1.06 18.40 -3.97
C MET A 1 0.42 18.11 -2.62
N LYS A 2 -0.91 18.20 -2.48
CA LYS A 2 -1.58 17.85 -1.22
C LYS A 2 -1.70 16.33 -1.19
N ASN A 3 -0.97 15.65 -0.31
CA ASN A 3 -1.16 14.21 -0.10
C ASN A 3 -2.58 13.98 0.41
N LYS A 4 -3.43 13.34 -0.39
CA LYS A 4 -4.71 12.81 0.08
C LYS A 4 -4.45 11.40 0.62
N PHE A 5 -4.93 11.13 1.82
CA PHE A 5 -4.92 9.80 2.41
C PHE A 5 -6.14 9.03 1.92
N PHE A 6 -6.01 7.72 1.74
CA PHE A 6 -7.15 6.87 1.44
C PHE A 6 -8.06 6.74 2.65
N LYS A 7 -9.37 6.57 2.40
CA LYS A 7 -10.29 5.97 3.35
C LYS A 7 -10.27 4.45 3.22
N ILE A 8 -10.56 3.74 4.30
CA ILE A 8 -10.50 2.26 4.28
C ILE A 8 -11.52 1.65 3.32
N GLU A 9 -12.64 2.32 3.10
CA GLU A 9 -13.68 1.92 2.15
C GLU A 9 -13.22 1.94 0.68
N GLU A 10 -12.16 2.69 0.37
CA GLU A 10 -11.60 2.81 -0.98
C GLU A 10 -10.56 1.72 -1.30
N ILE A 11 -10.18 0.91 -0.31
CA ILE A 11 -9.14 -0.11 -0.42
C ILE A 11 -9.75 -1.50 -0.27
N ASN A 12 -9.45 -2.39 -1.20
CA ASN A 12 -9.87 -3.79 -1.21
C ASN A 12 -8.71 -4.73 -0.88
N VAL A 13 -9.06 -5.93 -0.41
CA VAL A 13 -8.09 -7.04 -0.36
C VAL A 13 -7.69 -7.36 -1.79
N GLY A 14 -6.39 -7.44 -2.04
CA GLY A 14 -5.83 -7.59 -3.37
C GLY A 14 -5.32 -6.28 -3.99
N ASP A 15 -5.59 -5.12 -3.40
CA ASP A 15 -5.05 -3.85 -3.90
C ASP A 15 -3.58 -3.69 -3.51
N ASP A 16 -2.79 -3.06 -4.38
CA ASP A 16 -1.44 -2.62 -4.07
C ASP A 16 -1.48 -1.18 -3.54
N VAL A 17 -0.82 -0.95 -2.41
CA VAL A 17 -0.82 0.34 -1.72
C VAL A 17 0.60 0.82 -1.42
N LEU A 18 0.79 2.15 -1.47
CA LEU A 18 2.02 2.78 -0.99
C LEU A 18 1.82 3.19 0.48
N ILE A 19 2.81 2.87 1.31
CA ILE A 19 2.79 3.22 2.74
C ILE A 19 3.76 4.37 3.02
N ASN A 20 3.30 5.38 3.74
CA ASN A 20 4.09 6.49 4.25
C ASN A 20 4.85 6.06 5.52
N ASP A 21 5.66 5.02 5.41
CA ASP A 21 6.49 4.59 6.53
C ASP A 21 7.87 5.24 6.44
N LYS A 22 8.38 5.69 7.59
CA LYS A 22 9.74 6.23 7.77
C LYS A 22 10.80 5.20 7.40
N HIS A 23 10.43 3.91 7.43
CA HIS A 23 11.27 2.79 7.02
C HIS A 23 11.33 2.57 5.50
N GLN A 24 10.46 3.22 4.69
CA GLN A 24 10.59 3.28 3.23
C GLN A 24 11.70 4.27 2.84
N THR A 25 12.94 3.94 3.18
CA THR A 25 14.02 4.92 3.04
C THR A 25 14.46 5.15 1.60
N HIS A 26 14.26 4.22 0.65
CA HIS A 26 14.84 4.39 -0.71
C HIS A 26 14.07 3.76 -1.88
N HIS A 27 12.99 3.02 -1.65
CA HIS A 27 12.24 2.35 -2.72
C HIS A 27 10.74 2.57 -2.51
N ASN A 28 10.04 3.02 -3.55
CA ASN A 28 8.58 3.10 -3.59
C ASN A 28 8.01 1.67 -3.63
N LEU A 29 8.12 0.96 -2.51
CA LEU A 29 7.68 -0.41 -2.40
C LEU A 29 6.17 -0.44 -2.31
N PHE A 30 5.54 -1.17 -3.23
CA PHE A 30 4.11 -1.42 -3.20
C PHE A 30 3.81 -2.64 -2.31
N TRP A 31 2.85 -2.47 -1.42
CA TRP A 31 2.44 -3.49 -0.46
C TRP A 31 1.07 -4.00 -0.86
N ARG A 32 0.92 -5.32 -0.98
CA ARG A 32 -0.36 -5.95 -1.31
C ARG A 32 -1.22 -6.05 -0.06
N VAL A 33 -2.44 -5.54 -0.11
CA VAL A 33 -3.42 -5.71 0.96
C VAL A 33 -3.90 -7.16 0.99
N ILE A 34 -3.62 -7.85 2.08
CA ILE A 34 -4.02 -9.25 2.29
C ILE A 34 -5.20 -9.38 3.25
N ASN A 35 -5.42 -8.39 4.14
CA ASN A 35 -6.63 -8.37 4.96
C ASN A 35 -6.98 -6.95 5.44
N LYS A 36 -8.26 -6.73 5.76
CA LYS A 36 -8.76 -5.53 6.43
C LYS A 36 -9.07 -5.89 7.87
N LEU A 37 -8.45 -5.16 8.79
CA LEU A 37 -8.59 -5.39 10.23
C LEU A 37 -9.49 -4.32 10.84
N ALA A 38 -9.98 -4.58 12.06
CA ALA A 38 -10.74 -3.59 12.83
C ALA A 38 -9.91 -2.31 13.07
N ASN A 39 -10.62 -1.22 13.42
CA ASN A 39 -10.02 0.08 13.75
C ASN A 39 -9.21 0.70 12.60
N ASN A 40 -9.68 0.55 11.37
CA ASN A 40 -9.08 1.13 10.17
C ASN A 40 -7.61 0.68 9.93
N LYS A 41 -7.32 -0.59 10.22
CA LYS A 41 -6.01 -1.18 9.99
C LYS A 41 -6.02 -2.12 8.80
N LEU A 42 -4.90 -2.24 8.11
CA LEU A 42 -4.70 -3.19 7.03
C LEU A 42 -3.57 -4.14 7.41
N LEU A 43 -3.75 -5.42 7.08
CA LEU A 43 -2.64 -6.35 6.97
C LEU A 43 -2.15 -6.29 5.53
N VAL A 44 -0.87 -5.98 5.36
CA VAL A 44 -0.23 -5.89 4.06
C VAL A 44 0.97 -6.82 3.98
N GLU A 45 1.34 -7.21 2.76
CA GLU A 45 2.47 -8.08 2.49
C GLU A 45 3.31 -7.49 1.36
N ILE A 46 4.63 -7.54 1.53
CA ILE A 46 5.57 -7.34 0.44
C ILE A 46 6.17 -8.68 0.05
N LYS A 47 6.27 -8.94 -1.25
CA LYS A 47 6.98 -10.09 -1.81
C LYS A 47 8.03 -9.60 -2.78
N GLU A 48 9.18 -9.21 -2.25
CA GLU A 48 10.32 -8.81 -3.07
C GLU A 48 11.55 -9.63 -2.73
N MET A 49 12.33 -9.98 -3.76
CA MET A 49 13.64 -10.60 -3.63
C MET A 49 13.69 -11.85 -2.72
N GLY A 50 12.60 -12.64 -2.69
CA GLY A 50 12.51 -13.86 -1.87
C GLY A 50 12.14 -13.62 -0.40
N TYR A 51 11.92 -12.38 0.02
CA TYR A 51 11.42 -12.04 1.35
C TYR A 51 9.91 -11.78 1.29
N ALA A 52 9.18 -12.45 2.18
CA ALA A 52 7.75 -12.24 2.38
C ALA A 52 7.54 -11.72 3.82
N GLU A 53 7.38 -10.41 3.96
CA GLU A 53 7.09 -9.79 5.25
C GLU A 53 5.65 -9.28 5.29
N LYS A 54 5.02 -9.49 6.44
CA LYS A 54 3.66 -9.03 6.72
C LYS A 54 3.69 -7.93 7.77
N TYR A 55 2.98 -6.84 7.49
CA TYR A 55 2.89 -5.69 8.38
C TYR A 55 1.44 -5.29 8.63
N ILE A 56 1.17 -4.82 9.85
CA ILE A 56 -0.10 -4.18 10.19
C ILE A 56 0.12 -2.67 10.16
N ILE A 57 -0.60 -2.00 9.28
CA ILE A 57 -0.52 -0.54 9.10
C ILE A 57 -1.87 0.12 9.36
N SER A 58 -1.85 1.39 9.75
CA SER A 58 -3.06 2.21 9.80
C SER A 58 -3.39 2.73 8.42
N ILE A 59 -4.66 2.85 8.08
CA ILE A 59 -5.09 3.46 6.81
C ILE A 59 -4.57 4.90 6.65
N LYS A 60 -4.37 5.59 7.77
CA LYS A 60 -3.84 6.96 7.80
C LYS A 60 -2.40 7.04 7.29
N ASP A 61 -1.70 5.92 7.28
CA ASP A 61 -0.34 5.83 6.79
C ASP A 61 -0.31 5.44 5.30
N VAL A 62 -1.46 5.24 4.66
CA VAL A 62 -1.55 4.86 3.24
C VAL A 62 -1.71 6.09 2.35
N ILE A 63 -0.83 6.22 1.35
CA ILE A 63 -0.80 7.36 0.44
C ILE A 63 -1.61 7.05 -0.82
N ASN A 64 -2.56 7.94 -1.15
CA ASN A 64 -3.20 7.94 -2.46
C ASN A 64 -2.29 8.63 -3.48
N LEU A 65 -1.55 7.82 -4.23
CA LEU A 65 -0.97 8.28 -5.48
C LEU A 65 -2.15 8.50 -6.43
N GLU A 66 -2.49 9.76 -6.72
CA GLU A 66 -3.58 10.10 -7.63
C GLU A 66 -3.55 9.17 -8.87
N LYS A 67 -4.74 8.67 -9.25
CA LYS A 67 -5.06 7.59 -10.22
C LYS A 67 -4.15 7.40 -11.46
N ASN A 68 -3.29 8.34 -11.79
CA ASN A 68 -2.37 8.31 -12.91
C ASN A 68 -1.02 7.63 -12.62
N CYS A 69 -0.66 7.32 -11.36
CA CYS A 69 0.63 6.65 -11.07
C CYS A 69 0.54 5.11 -11.08
N LEU A 70 -0.59 4.51 -10.68
CA LEU A 70 -0.75 3.04 -10.67
C LEU A 70 -0.99 2.45 -12.08
N ALA A 71 -1.26 3.27 -13.09
CA ALA A 71 -1.32 2.83 -14.48
C ALA A 71 0.03 2.32 -15.01
N PHE A 72 1.15 2.62 -14.34
CA PHE A 72 2.48 2.19 -14.77
C PHE A 72 2.85 0.75 -14.38
N HIS A 73 2.20 0.14 -13.38
CA HIS A 73 2.49 -1.24 -12.99
C HIS A 73 1.55 -2.29 -13.59
N LYS A 74 0.60 -1.88 -14.43
CA LYS A 74 -0.20 -2.81 -15.24
C LYS A 74 0.45 -3.19 -16.57
N PHE A 75 1.71 -2.82 -16.80
CA PHE A 75 2.45 -3.20 -18.00
C PHE A 75 3.63 -4.10 -17.65
N ASN A 76 3.57 -5.29 -18.26
CA ASN A 76 4.64 -6.24 -18.59
C ASN A 76 5.01 -7.28 -17.51
N PHE A 77 4.21 -8.35 -17.51
CA PHE A 77 4.79 -9.70 -17.54
C PHE A 77 5.53 -9.92 -18.87
#